data_AF-A0A8H5J067-F1
#
_entry.id   AF-A0A8H5J067-F1
#
_cell.length_a   1.000
_cell.length_b   1.000
_cell.length_c   1.000
_cell.angle_alpha   90.00
_cell.angle_beta   90.00
_cell.angle_gamma   90.00
#
_symmetry.space_group_name_H-M   'P 1'
#
loop_
_entity.id
_entity.type
_entity.pdbx_description
1 polymer ?
#
loop_
_entity_poly.entity_id
_entity_poly.type
_entity_poly.pdbx_seq_one_letter_code
_entity_poly.pdbx_strand_id
1 'polypeptide(L)'
;MIEKKSRRIWLDQHQMTRSTEAGEVTKRISNTFLSVSQIIILAAPGDWDRFTNPDDIHRWEWEMSLRSGERKRHTISLPSITSNITMSMLDSMTPGSSHHASLDQPIASQTGAMSKESHDIQTAFRAGKEYVVPWESQEEQRIEQAMQDLGSYLSDLDHSLSYEGTDKKVVWRKSCWFASQGIGHPFLDSETDIAKFDGDLKDGLTGLQALHDARTRESAHCLKSALDSALVTTSMAVGIDPELVQRCTVRYRAIKYTPHAGAPGGIGLHPDGNLLSALITNGPGLRVYDLDGTVRFPGHKGTIMMGGSTLYRWANEFIPTFHDVDISGNEVKVSIVAFFNFPDMETIPRTLRADGDNFFHDIRRIKEDDKLPSGELSALWDVIIKNHQLSLPPVLASG
;
A
#
# COMPACT_ATOMS: atom_id res chain seq x y z
N MET A 1 -60.01 -14.87 10.00
CA MET A 1 -58.94 -14.21 10.78
C MET A 1 -57.64 -14.37 10.01
N ILE A 2 -57.10 -13.29 9.45
CA ILE A 2 -55.78 -13.32 8.81
C ILE A 2 -54.76 -13.24 9.93
N GLU A 3 -54.02 -14.32 10.18
CA GLU A 3 -52.85 -14.27 11.07
C GLU A 3 -51.92 -13.17 10.56
N LYS A 4 -51.77 -12.10 11.34
CA LYS A 4 -50.72 -11.11 11.12
C LYS A 4 -49.40 -11.86 11.16
N LYS A 5 -48.82 -12.15 9.98
CA LYS A 5 -47.44 -12.65 9.86
C LYS A 5 -46.53 -11.63 10.56
N SER A 6 -46.12 -11.93 11.78
CA SER A 6 -45.18 -11.10 12.52
C SER A 6 -43.86 -11.13 11.76
N ARG A 7 -43.50 -9.97 11.20
CA ARG A 7 -42.17 -9.72 10.67
C ARG A 7 -41.35 -9.20 11.83
N ARG A 8 -40.42 -10.00 12.34
CA ARG A 8 -39.38 -9.52 13.26
C ARG A 8 -38.10 -9.40 12.45
N ILE A 9 -37.57 -8.19 12.38
CA ILE A 9 -36.24 -7.94 11.84
C ILE A 9 -35.27 -8.37 12.95
N TRP A 10 -34.42 -9.34 12.64
CA TRP A 10 -33.36 -9.76 13.54
C TRP A 10 -32.16 -8.84 13.27
N LEU A 11 -31.84 -7.99 14.24
CA LEU A 11 -30.63 -7.19 14.32
C LEU A 11 -29.88 -7.71 15.55
N ASP A 12 -28.55 -7.79 15.47
CA ASP A 12 -27.64 -8.29 16.50
C ASP A 12 -27.92 -7.65 17.88
N GLN A 13 -28.85 -8.24 18.64
CA GLN A 13 -29.44 -7.64 19.86
C GLN A 13 -29.12 -8.41 21.14
N HIS A 14 -28.30 -9.45 21.07
CA HIS A 14 -27.85 -10.15 22.26
C HIS A 14 -26.44 -9.69 22.63
N GLN A 15 -26.35 -8.81 23.63
CA GLN A 15 -25.06 -8.48 24.26
C GLN A 15 -24.41 -9.76 24.78
N MET A 16 -23.33 -10.18 24.11
CA MET A 16 -22.44 -11.21 24.61
C MET A 16 -21.55 -10.60 25.68
N THR A 17 -21.56 -11.17 26.88
CA THR A 17 -20.49 -10.96 27.86
C THR A 17 -19.49 -12.11 27.75
N ARG A 18 -18.25 -11.89 28.21
CA ARG A 18 -17.15 -12.88 28.19
C ARG A 18 -17.47 -14.22 28.88
N SER A 19 -18.58 -14.32 29.61
CA SER A 19 -19.00 -15.52 30.34
C SER A 19 -20.09 -16.33 29.64
N THR A 20 -20.49 -15.96 28.42
CA THR A 20 -21.60 -16.62 27.72
C THR A 20 -21.11 -17.85 26.96
N GLU A 21 -21.61 -19.04 27.29
CA GLU A 21 -21.21 -20.29 26.62
C GLU A 21 -21.90 -20.44 25.24
N ALA A 22 -21.16 -20.98 24.26
CA ALA A 22 -21.61 -21.16 22.88
C ALA A 22 -22.93 -21.97 22.76
N GLY A 23 -23.12 -22.97 23.62
CA GLY A 23 -24.35 -23.78 23.68
C GLY A 23 -25.59 -22.98 24.09
N GLU A 24 -25.42 -21.92 24.88
CA GLU A 24 -26.52 -21.07 25.32
C GLU A 24 -26.92 -20.06 24.24
N VAL A 25 -25.94 -19.51 23.53
CA VAL A 25 -26.14 -18.57 22.41
C VAL A 25 -26.85 -19.26 21.25
N THR A 26 -26.35 -20.43 20.83
CA THR A 26 -26.91 -21.22 19.73
C THR A 26 -28.35 -21.68 20.03
N LYS A 27 -28.67 -22.05 21.27
CA LYS A 27 -30.05 -22.41 21.69
C LYS A 27 -31.01 -21.22 21.57
N ARG A 28 -30.58 -20.01 21.93
CA ARG A 28 -31.40 -18.77 21.85
C ARG A 28 -31.64 -18.33 20.41
N ILE A 29 -30.61 -18.38 19.57
CA ILE A 29 -30.71 -18.12 18.12
C ILE A 29 -31.70 -19.10 17.48
N SER A 30 -31.55 -20.40 17.75
CA SER A 30 -32.44 -21.44 17.23
C SER A 30 -33.91 -21.22 17.62
N ASN A 31 -34.19 -20.97 18.90
CA ASN A 31 -35.55 -20.67 19.38
C ASN A 31 -36.16 -19.44 18.68
N THR A 32 -35.34 -18.41 18.42
CA THR A 32 -35.77 -17.20 17.73
C THR A 32 -36.10 -17.49 16.26
N PHE A 33 -35.24 -18.22 15.56
CA PHE A 33 -35.40 -18.55 14.14
C PHE A 33 -36.63 -19.44 13.89
N LEU A 34 -36.96 -20.32 14.85
CA LEU A 34 -38.18 -21.13 14.85
C LEU A 34 -39.45 -20.29 15.05
N SER A 35 -39.36 -19.15 15.75
CA SER A 35 -40.51 -18.29 16.08
C SER A 35 -40.88 -17.24 15.02
N VAL A 36 -40.00 -16.97 14.05
CA VAL A 36 -40.20 -15.92 13.04
C VAL A 36 -40.61 -16.50 11.70
N SER A 37 -41.30 -15.72 10.85
CA SER A 37 -41.77 -16.19 9.54
C SER A 37 -40.78 -15.92 8.39
N GLN A 38 -39.79 -15.05 8.59
CA GLN A 38 -38.75 -14.68 7.62
C GLN A 38 -37.50 -14.24 8.38
N ILE A 39 -36.31 -14.57 7.86
CA ILE A 39 -35.01 -14.16 8.41
C ILE A 39 -34.33 -13.30 7.34
N ILE A 40 -33.88 -12.11 7.72
CA ILE A 40 -33.10 -11.20 6.88
C ILE A 40 -31.79 -10.98 7.61
N ILE A 41 -30.68 -11.35 6.98
CA ILE A 41 -29.33 -11.11 7.48
C ILE A 41 -28.78 -9.90 6.71
N LEU A 42 -28.41 -8.85 7.43
CA LEU A 42 -27.78 -7.67 6.86
C LEU A 42 -26.28 -7.75 7.15
N ALA A 43 -25.46 -7.77 6.12
CA ALA A 43 -24.00 -7.77 6.21
C ALA A 43 -23.47 -6.59 5.40
N ALA A 44 -22.55 -5.82 5.96
CA ALA A 44 -21.85 -4.78 5.24
C ALA A 44 -20.84 -5.38 4.25
N PRO A 45 -20.44 -4.66 3.19
CA PRO A 45 -19.31 -5.06 2.37
C PRO A 45 -18.07 -5.25 3.26
N GLY A 46 -17.49 -6.46 3.27
CA GLY A 46 -16.34 -6.81 4.12
C GLY A 46 -16.65 -7.73 5.32
N ASP A 47 -17.93 -7.97 5.65
CA ASP A 47 -18.30 -8.89 6.74
C ASP A 47 -18.10 -10.38 6.37
N TRP A 48 -17.63 -10.70 5.16
CA TRP A 48 -17.49 -12.07 4.65
C TRP A 48 -16.49 -12.92 5.45
N ASP A 49 -15.42 -12.31 5.95
CA ASP A 49 -14.40 -12.98 6.76
C ASP A 49 -14.95 -13.45 8.12
N ARG A 50 -15.99 -12.78 8.63
CA ARG A 50 -16.66 -13.17 9.86
C ARG A 50 -17.36 -14.52 9.73
N PHE A 51 -17.77 -14.91 8.52
CA PHE A 51 -18.35 -16.23 8.25
C PHE A 51 -17.29 -17.33 8.09
N THR A 52 -16.00 -16.97 8.04
CA THR A 52 -14.89 -17.94 7.95
C THR A 52 -14.37 -18.34 9.34
N ASN A 53 -14.53 -17.48 10.35
CA ASN A 53 -14.15 -17.79 11.72
C ASN A 53 -15.17 -18.74 12.38
N PRO A 54 -14.77 -19.95 12.80
CA PRO A 54 -15.68 -20.92 13.43
C PRO A 54 -16.27 -20.45 14.77
N ASP A 55 -15.68 -19.44 15.42
CA ASP A 55 -16.13 -18.91 16.70
C ASP A 55 -16.89 -17.57 16.59
N ASP A 56 -17.16 -17.10 15.37
CA ASP A 56 -17.97 -15.89 15.16
C ASP A 56 -19.47 -16.22 15.12
N ILE A 57 -20.25 -15.47 15.88
CA ILE A 57 -21.69 -15.61 16.00
C ILE A 57 -22.42 -15.48 14.66
N HIS A 58 -21.90 -14.67 13.72
CA HIS A 58 -22.50 -14.46 12.39
C HIS A 58 -22.40 -15.73 11.54
N ARG A 59 -21.32 -16.49 11.70
CA ARG A 59 -21.19 -17.82 11.09
C ARG A 59 -22.21 -18.80 11.65
N TRP A 60 -22.41 -18.81 12.96
CA TRP A 60 -23.39 -19.70 13.60
C TRP A 60 -24.83 -19.38 13.16
N GLU A 61 -25.17 -18.10 13.04
CA GLU A 61 -26.47 -17.63 12.54
C GLU A 61 -26.69 -18.00 11.09
N TRP A 62 -25.66 -17.86 10.25
CA TRP A 62 -25.70 -18.30 8.86
C TRP A 62 -25.95 -19.81 8.75
N GLU A 63 -25.15 -20.63 9.44
CA GLU A 63 -25.29 -22.08 9.42
C GLU A 63 -26.65 -22.56 9.97
N MET A 64 -27.16 -21.92 11.03
CA MET A 64 -28.50 -22.20 11.57
C MET A 64 -29.62 -21.79 10.62
N SER A 65 -29.47 -20.68 9.90
CA SER A 65 -30.45 -20.24 8.89
C SER A 65 -30.55 -21.26 7.75
N LEU A 66 -29.41 -21.81 7.28
CA LEU A 66 -29.36 -22.83 6.23
C LEU A 66 -30.00 -24.15 6.66
N ARG A 67 -29.82 -24.56 7.92
CA ARG A 67 -30.43 -25.79 8.49
C ARG A 67 -31.93 -25.65 8.76
N SER A 68 -32.47 -24.43 8.78
CA SER A 68 -33.90 -24.16 8.99
C SER A 68 -34.75 -24.26 7.69
N GLY A 69 -34.12 -24.63 6.57
CA GLY A 69 -34.75 -24.79 5.26
C GLY A 69 -35.93 -25.75 5.32
N GLU A 70 -37.16 -25.25 5.19
CA GLU A 70 -37.98 -25.62 4.03
C GLU A 70 -39.07 -24.59 3.66
N ARG A 71 -39.14 -23.40 4.27
CA ARG A 71 -40.27 -22.46 4.01
C ARG A 71 -40.01 -20.97 3.86
N LYS A 72 -38.77 -20.47 3.77
CA LYS A 72 -38.53 -19.02 3.81
C LYS A 72 -37.62 -18.56 2.66
N ARG A 73 -38.16 -17.73 1.76
CA ARG A 73 -37.41 -17.08 0.67
C ARG A 73 -36.44 -16.05 1.25
N HIS A 74 -35.18 -16.16 0.87
CA HIS A 74 -34.15 -15.15 1.11
C HIS A 74 -34.24 -14.06 0.03
N THR A 75 -34.05 -12.81 0.39
CA THR A 75 -33.91 -11.69 -0.55
C THR A 75 -32.79 -10.80 -0.07
N ILE A 76 -31.73 -10.70 -0.87
CA ILE A 76 -30.60 -9.80 -0.66
C ILE A 76 -30.92 -8.52 -1.44
N SER A 77 -30.87 -7.35 -0.79
CA SER A 77 -31.10 -6.07 -1.45
C SER A 77 -29.96 -5.09 -1.13
N LEU A 78 -29.27 -4.62 -2.17
CA LEU A 78 -28.28 -3.54 -2.13
C LEU A 78 -28.98 -2.21 -2.50
N PRO A 79 -28.83 -1.11 -1.74
CA PRO A 79 -29.38 0.18 -2.13
C PRO A 79 -28.48 0.91 -3.12
N SER A 80 -29.04 1.26 -4.28
CA SER A 80 -28.49 2.22 -5.26
C SER A 80 -28.83 3.65 -4.84
N ILE A 81 -27.82 4.53 -4.73
CA ILE A 81 -28.01 5.98 -4.52
C ILE A 81 -27.55 6.71 -5.78
N THR A 82 -28.50 7.24 -6.54
CA THR A 82 -28.27 8.19 -7.64
C THR A 82 -28.32 9.64 -7.14
N SER A 83 -27.45 10.45 -7.74
CA SER A 83 -27.08 11.85 -7.49
C SER A 83 -28.20 12.89 -7.62
N ASN A 84 -27.99 14.07 -6.99
CA ASN A 84 -28.25 15.41 -7.55
C ASN A 84 -27.88 16.52 -6.54
N ILE A 85 -26.74 17.20 -6.71
CA ILE A 85 -26.54 18.57 -6.20
C ILE A 85 -25.72 19.37 -7.25
N THR A 86 -26.37 20.39 -7.82
CA THR A 86 -25.80 21.44 -8.66
C THR A 86 -25.11 22.52 -7.82
N MET A 87 -23.89 22.93 -8.18
CA MET A 87 -23.20 24.12 -7.63
C MET A 87 -23.07 25.21 -8.70
N SER A 88 -23.41 26.45 -8.36
CA SER A 88 -23.21 27.65 -9.18
C SER A 88 -21.88 28.32 -8.89
N MET A 89 -21.15 28.71 -9.94
CA MET A 89 -19.92 29.51 -9.86
C MET A 89 -20.22 31.02 -9.81
N LEU A 90 -19.33 31.78 -9.16
CA LEU A 90 -19.18 33.21 -9.36
C LEU A 90 -17.70 33.60 -9.22
N ASP A 91 -17.17 34.15 -10.31
CA ASP A 91 -15.81 34.69 -10.48
C ASP A 91 -15.61 36.04 -9.78
N SER A 92 -14.39 36.33 -9.31
CA SER A 92 -13.78 37.66 -9.44
C SER A 92 -12.23 37.67 -9.27
N MET A 93 -11.58 37.97 -10.39
CA MET A 93 -10.37 38.79 -10.67
C MET A 93 -9.15 38.92 -9.73
N THR A 94 -7.98 38.77 -10.37
CA THR A 94 -6.52 38.79 -10.01
C THR A 94 -5.93 40.22 -9.78
N PRO A 95 -4.60 40.50 -9.55
CA PRO A 95 -3.38 39.69 -9.80
C PRO A 95 -2.14 39.83 -8.85
N GLY A 96 -1.16 38.93 -9.01
CA GLY A 96 0.23 39.10 -8.56
C GLY A 96 1.12 37.89 -8.90
N SER A 97 2.12 38.07 -9.77
CA SER A 97 2.94 37.02 -10.40
C SER A 97 4.08 36.48 -9.53
N SER A 98 4.24 35.16 -9.52
CA SER A 98 5.53 34.46 -9.45
C SER A 98 5.35 33.05 -10.00
N HIS A 99 6.28 32.56 -10.82
CA HIS A 99 6.23 31.28 -11.52
C HIS A 99 6.10 30.09 -10.55
N HIS A 100 4.86 29.71 -10.25
CA HIS A 100 4.47 28.38 -9.82
C HIS A 100 3.81 27.70 -11.02
N ALA A 101 4.24 26.50 -11.36
CA ALA A 101 3.49 25.64 -12.26
C ALA A 101 2.13 25.36 -11.59
N SER A 102 1.11 26.11 -12.01
CA SER A 102 -0.27 25.93 -11.57
C SER A 102 -0.82 24.68 -12.25
N LEU A 103 -1.35 23.77 -11.42
CA LEU A 103 -1.98 22.50 -11.82
C LEU A 103 -3.39 22.66 -12.42
N ASP A 104 -3.84 23.89 -12.70
CA ASP A 104 -5.20 24.17 -13.22
C ASP A 104 -5.29 24.20 -14.76
N GLN A 105 -4.25 23.79 -15.50
CA GLN A 105 -4.37 23.62 -16.95
C GLN A 105 -4.66 22.15 -17.29
N PRO A 106 -5.62 21.88 -18.21
CA PRO A 106 -5.84 20.52 -18.69
C PRO A 106 -4.53 19.98 -19.25
N ILE A 107 -4.14 18.79 -18.79
CA ILE A 107 -2.98 18.06 -19.32
C ILE A 107 -3.28 17.80 -20.80
N ALA A 108 -2.74 18.65 -21.67
CA ALA A 108 -2.88 18.48 -23.10
C ALA A 108 -2.22 17.15 -23.47
N SER A 109 -3.01 16.25 -24.04
CA SER A 109 -2.58 14.96 -24.57
C SER A 109 -1.61 15.18 -25.72
N GLN A 110 -0.31 15.28 -25.39
CA GLN A 110 0.75 15.23 -26.37
C GLN A 110 0.91 13.79 -26.84
N THR A 111 0.21 13.45 -27.93
CA THR A 111 0.58 12.34 -28.81
C THR A 111 1.87 12.73 -29.56
N GLY A 112 2.99 12.65 -28.85
CA GLY A 112 4.34 12.87 -29.36
C GLY A 112 5.20 11.64 -29.10
N ALA A 113 6.23 11.43 -29.94
CA ALA A 113 7.20 10.35 -29.76
C ALA A 113 7.64 10.24 -28.29
N MET A 114 7.66 9.02 -27.73
CA MET A 114 8.12 8.79 -26.36
C MET A 114 9.50 9.44 -26.18
N SER A 115 9.67 10.20 -25.09
CA SER A 115 10.98 10.72 -24.74
C SER A 115 11.95 9.56 -24.51
N LYS A 116 13.24 9.79 -24.75
CA LYS A 116 14.29 8.79 -24.50
C LYS A 116 14.21 8.26 -23.05
N GLU A 117 14.01 9.16 -22.10
CA GLU A 117 13.84 8.82 -20.68
C GLU A 117 12.65 7.89 -20.44
N SER A 118 11.49 8.17 -21.05
CA SER A 118 10.32 7.29 -20.94
C SER A 118 10.59 5.90 -21.49
N HIS A 119 11.32 5.81 -22.60
CA HIS A 119 11.74 4.52 -23.17
C HIS A 119 12.73 3.76 -22.27
N ASP A 120 13.70 4.46 -21.68
CA ASP A 120 14.68 3.88 -20.77
C ASP A 120 14.00 3.34 -19.50
N ILE A 121 13.05 4.09 -18.93
CA ILE A 121 12.23 3.66 -17.78
C ILE A 121 11.43 2.40 -18.13
N GLN A 122 10.68 2.40 -19.24
CA GLN A 122 9.91 1.22 -19.65
C GLN A 122 10.80 -0.01 -19.84
N THR A 123 11.97 0.17 -20.45
CA THR A 123 12.92 -0.92 -20.68
C THR A 123 13.44 -1.50 -19.38
N ALA A 124 13.80 -0.65 -18.41
CA ALA A 124 14.22 -1.08 -17.08
C ALA A 124 13.10 -1.85 -16.37
N PHE A 125 11.89 -1.29 -16.34
CA PHE A 125 10.75 -1.86 -15.60
C PHE A 125 10.23 -3.17 -16.22
N ARG A 126 10.19 -3.28 -17.55
CA ARG A 126 9.88 -4.56 -18.23
C ARG A 126 10.88 -5.66 -17.88
N ALA A 127 12.12 -5.29 -17.58
CA ALA A 127 13.19 -6.21 -17.19
C ALA A 127 13.28 -6.45 -15.67
N GLY A 128 12.40 -5.85 -14.85
CA GLY A 128 12.42 -5.98 -13.39
C GLY A 128 13.53 -5.18 -12.71
N LYS A 129 14.08 -4.17 -13.40
CA LYS A 129 15.20 -3.35 -12.93
C LYS A 129 14.73 -2.04 -12.34
N GLU A 130 15.59 -1.43 -11.53
CA GLU A 130 15.43 -0.06 -11.08
C GLU A 130 15.76 0.97 -12.18
N TYR A 131 15.25 2.19 -12.02
CA TYR A 131 15.71 3.36 -12.78
C TYR A 131 16.07 4.49 -11.83
N VAL A 132 17.20 5.16 -12.03
CA VAL A 132 17.61 6.29 -11.18
C VAL A 132 17.27 7.58 -11.90
N VAL A 133 16.27 8.31 -11.38
CA VAL A 133 15.92 9.65 -11.85
C VAL A 133 16.95 10.63 -11.27
N PRO A 134 17.78 11.27 -12.10
CA PRO A 134 18.85 12.15 -11.62
C PRO A 134 18.27 13.43 -11.01
N TRP A 135 18.91 13.92 -9.96
CA TRP A 135 18.64 15.25 -9.42
C TRP A 135 19.44 16.31 -10.17
N GLU A 136 18.94 17.53 -10.21
CA GLU A 136 19.75 18.67 -10.62
C GLU A 136 20.79 19.01 -9.54
N SER A 137 21.93 19.61 -9.91
CA SER A 137 23.01 19.88 -8.94
C SER A 137 22.59 20.80 -7.78
N GLN A 138 21.64 21.72 -8.00
CA GLN A 138 21.09 22.58 -6.93
C GLN A 138 20.08 21.85 -6.03
N GLU A 139 19.50 20.76 -6.54
CA GLU A 139 18.58 19.90 -5.80
C GLU A 139 19.35 18.91 -4.91
N GLU A 140 20.47 18.36 -5.40
CA GLU A 140 21.34 17.42 -4.68
C GLU A 140 21.73 17.96 -3.29
N GLN A 141 22.26 19.19 -3.19
CA GLN A 141 22.67 19.77 -1.91
C GLN A 141 21.50 19.92 -0.92
N ARG A 142 20.31 20.29 -1.42
CA ARG A 142 19.12 20.47 -0.58
C ARG A 142 18.59 19.12 -0.08
N ILE A 143 18.60 18.11 -0.95
CA ILE A 143 18.21 16.74 -0.59
C ILE A 143 19.18 16.16 0.43
N GLU A 144 20.49 16.34 0.25
CA GLU A 144 21.50 15.88 1.21
C GLU A 144 21.29 16.49 2.59
N GLN A 145 21.06 17.81 2.67
CA GLN A 145 20.77 18.49 3.94
C GLN A 145 19.47 17.98 4.56
N ALA A 146 18.40 17.82 3.75
CA ALA A 146 17.13 17.31 4.24
C ALA A 146 17.22 15.86 4.77
N MET A 147 18.04 15.02 4.13
CA MET A 147 18.34 13.66 4.59
C MET A 147 19.11 13.67 5.92
N GLN A 148 20.05 14.60 6.11
CA GLN A 148 20.76 14.75 7.38
C GLN A 148 19.81 15.17 8.51
N ASP A 149 18.96 16.17 8.26
CA ASP A 149 18.00 16.69 9.23
C ASP A 149 16.99 15.62 9.66
N LEU A 150 16.43 14.91 8.69
CA LEU A 150 15.56 13.76 8.96
C LEU A 150 16.30 12.64 9.69
N GLY A 151 17.54 12.37 9.31
CA GLY A 151 18.41 11.39 9.98
C GLY A 151 18.75 11.77 11.42
N SER A 152 18.85 13.07 11.72
CA SER A 152 19.02 13.60 13.08
C SER A 152 17.75 13.35 13.89
N TYR A 153 16.58 13.75 13.40
CA TYR A 153 15.29 13.50 14.06
C TYR A 153 15.07 12.02 14.39
N LEU A 154 15.34 11.13 13.42
CA LEU A 154 15.19 9.68 13.62
C LEU A 154 16.13 9.12 14.70
N SER A 155 17.20 9.82 15.08
CA SER A 155 18.15 9.35 16.11
C SER A 155 17.51 9.22 17.48
N ASP A 156 16.47 10.01 17.76
CA ASP A 156 15.86 10.11 19.08
C ASP A 156 14.69 9.12 19.26
N LEU A 157 14.32 8.40 18.19
CA LEU A 157 13.25 7.42 18.23
C LEU A 157 13.71 6.08 18.81
N ASP A 158 12.73 5.28 19.27
CA ASP A 158 12.95 3.91 19.71
C ASP A 158 13.31 2.98 18.54
N HIS A 159 14.08 1.94 18.85
CA HIS A 159 14.39 0.89 17.89
C HIS A 159 13.18 -0.04 17.69
N SER A 160 12.94 -0.44 16.44
CA SER A 160 12.04 -1.52 16.04
C SER A 160 12.78 -2.49 15.11
N LEU A 161 12.40 -3.76 15.09
CA LEU A 161 12.97 -4.70 14.13
C LEU A 161 12.49 -4.37 12.71
N SER A 162 13.38 -4.50 11.74
CA SER A 162 13.03 -4.41 10.32
C SER A 162 12.13 -5.55 9.88
N TYR A 163 11.60 -5.41 8.67
CA TYR A 163 10.96 -6.51 7.97
C TYR A 163 11.97 -7.64 7.73
N GLU A 164 11.59 -8.87 8.11
CA GLU A 164 12.35 -10.09 7.82
C GLU A 164 11.99 -10.54 6.40
N GLY A 165 12.96 -10.46 5.47
CA GLY A 165 12.79 -10.97 4.11
C GLY A 165 13.02 -12.49 4.03
N THR A 166 12.99 -13.05 2.81
CA THR A 166 13.13 -14.50 2.60
C THR A 166 14.50 -15.05 3.03
N ASP A 167 15.52 -14.20 3.08
CA ASP A 167 16.88 -14.50 3.53
C ASP A 167 17.10 -14.27 5.04
N LYS A 168 16.04 -13.95 5.80
CA LYS A 168 16.06 -13.71 7.25
C LYS A 168 16.99 -12.60 7.74
N LYS A 169 17.43 -11.71 6.84
CA LYS A 169 18.17 -10.52 7.29
C LYS A 169 17.24 -9.62 8.08
N VAL A 170 17.68 -9.25 9.28
CA VAL A 170 17.00 -8.30 10.15
C VAL A 170 17.98 -7.25 10.65
N VAL A 171 17.47 -6.04 10.87
CA VAL A 171 18.22 -4.90 11.37
C VAL A 171 17.36 -4.12 12.38
N TRP A 172 17.99 -3.49 13.38
CA TRP A 172 17.28 -2.48 14.16
C TRP A 172 17.08 -1.23 13.32
N ARG A 173 15.85 -0.76 13.21
CA ARG A 173 15.55 0.50 12.55
C ARG A 173 14.89 1.48 13.50
N LYS A 174 15.12 2.76 13.22
CA LYS A 174 14.33 3.86 13.76
C LYS A 174 13.53 4.43 12.60
N SER A 175 12.21 4.45 12.71
CA SER A 175 11.36 4.82 11.59
C SER A 175 10.15 5.62 12.02
N CYS A 176 9.67 6.42 11.09
CA CYS A 176 8.33 7.00 11.10
C CYS A 176 7.81 7.01 9.67
N TRP A 177 6.52 7.27 9.48
CA TRP A 177 6.00 7.54 8.14
C TRP A 177 5.00 8.68 8.10
N PHE A 178 4.93 9.29 6.93
CA PHE A 178 4.02 10.37 6.56
C PHE A 178 3.10 9.87 5.45
N ALA A 179 1.94 10.48 5.26
CA ALA A 179 1.07 10.14 4.16
C ALA A 179 0.51 11.39 3.48
N SER A 180 0.10 11.21 2.23
CA SER A 180 -0.56 12.22 1.42
C SER A 180 -1.65 11.57 0.58
N GLN A 181 -2.74 12.29 0.37
CA GLN A 181 -3.85 11.84 -0.47
C GLN A 181 -3.49 11.78 -1.96
N GLY A 182 -2.31 12.29 -2.34
CA GLY A 182 -1.78 12.16 -3.68
C GLY A 182 -0.45 12.87 -3.87
N ILE A 183 0.12 12.73 -5.06
CA ILE A 183 1.32 13.45 -5.48
C ILE A 183 1.03 14.96 -5.44
N GLY A 184 1.96 15.75 -4.89
CA GLY A 184 1.83 17.21 -4.80
C GLY A 184 0.86 17.71 -3.73
N HIS A 185 0.03 16.83 -3.14
CA HIS A 185 -0.81 17.21 -2.00
C HIS A 185 0.03 17.40 -0.73
N PRO A 186 -0.44 18.19 0.25
CA PRO A 186 0.21 18.30 1.56
C PRO A 186 0.30 16.95 2.28
N PHE A 187 1.16 16.88 3.30
CA PHE A 187 1.09 15.78 4.25
C PHE A 187 -0.22 15.83 5.03
N LEU A 188 -0.74 14.66 5.39
CA LEU A 188 -1.84 14.53 6.33
C LEU A 188 -1.41 15.02 7.72
N ASP A 189 -2.32 15.69 8.40
CA ASP A 189 -2.11 16.34 9.69
C ASP A 189 -3.06 15.82 10.79
N SER A 190 -3.79 14.75 10.52
CA SER A 190 -4.74 14.13 11.47
C SER A 190 -4.50 12.63 11.66
N GLU A 191 -4.64 12.15 12.90
CA GLU A 191 -4.61 10.71 13.22
C GLU A 191 -5.69 9.94 12.46
N THR A 192 -6.89 10.52 12.34
CA THR A 192 -8.03 9.88 11.66
C THR A 192 -7.74 9.60 10.19
N ASP A 193 -7.00 10.49 9.51
CA ASP A 193 -6.64 10.27 8.11
C ASP A 193 -5.43 9.34 7.97
N ILE A 194 -4.45 9.45 8.86
CA ILE A 194 -3.32 8.51 8.96
C ILE A 194 -3.82 7.07 9.14
N ALA A 195 -4.81 6.85 9.99
CA ALA A 195 -5.35 5.51 10.27
C ALA A 195 -6.03 4.82 9.07
N LYS A 196 -6.30 5.54 7.97
CA LYS A 196 -6.89 4.99 6.74
C LYS A 196 -5.84 4.37 5.80
N PHE A 197 -4.56 4.61 6.03
CA PHE A 197 -3.49 4.13 5.16
C PHE A 197 -2.95 2.77 5.62
N ASP A 198 -2.56 1.93 4.66
CA ASP A 198 -1.81 0.70 4.94
C ASP A 198 -0.44 1.05 5.55
N GLY A 199 -0.33 0.94 6.87
CA GLY A 199 0.86 1.25 7.64
C GLY A 199 0.63 1.03 9.14
N ASP A 200 1.72 0.87 9.89
CA ASP A 200 1.65 0.80 11.35
C ASP A 200 1.26 2.15 11.93
N LEU A 201 0.13 2.24 12.64
CA LEU A 201 -0.40 3.50 13.16
C LEU A 201 0.60 4.21 14.08
N LYS A 202 1.37 3.47 14.89
CA LYS A 202 2.37 4.05 15.80
C LYS A 202 3.46 4.81 15.03
N ASP A 203 4.04 4.21 13.99
CA ASP A 203 5.01 4.90 13.14
C ASP A 203 4.39 6.14 12.44
N GLY A 204 3.10 6.08 12.09
CA GLY A 204 2.37 7.18 11.42
C GLY A 204 2.13 8.36 12.36
N LEU A 205 1.72 8.09 13.59
CA LEU A 205 1.60 9.10 14.66
C LEU A 205 2.96 9.73 14.99
N THR A 206 4.03 8.94 14.96
CA THR A 206 5.41 9.46 15.12
C THR A 206 5.77 10.43 13.99
N GLY A 207 5.40 10.11 12.74
CA GLY A 207 5.61 11.02 11.60
C GLY A 207 4.78 12.30 11.72
N LEU A 208 3.53 12.20 12.16
CA LEU A 208 2.69 13.37 12.44
C LEU A 208 3.29 14.29 13.50
N GLN A 209 3.86 13.72 14.57
CA GLN A 209 4.61 14.50 15.57
C GLN A 209 5.87 15.14 14.99
N ALA A 210 6.57 14.45 14.08
CA ALA A 210 7.75 14.98 13.41
C ALA A 210 7.43 16.25 12.60
N LEU A 211 6.23 16.34 12.02
CA LEU A 211 5.78 17.52 11.26
C LEU A 211 5.53 18.76 12.14
N HIS A 212 5.49 18.62 13.48
CA HIS A 212 5.45 19.77 14.38
C HIS A 212 6.81 20.45 14.56
N ASP A 213 7.91 19.75 14.30
CA ASP A 213 9.24 20.36 14.25
C ASP A 213 9.45 21.06 12.90
N ALA A 214 9.71 22.37 12.93
CA ALA A 214 9.76 23.18 11.71
C ALA A 214 10.85 22.71 10.73
N ARG A 215 12.03 22.36 11.26
CA ARG A 215 13.18 21.90 10.46
C ARG A 215 12.91 20.53 9.83
N THR A 216 12.37 19.60 10.60
CA THR A 216 11.99 18.26 10.11
C THR A 216 10.88 18.36 9.09
N ARG A 217 9.87 19.20 9.31
CA ARG A 217 8.79 19.46 8.35
C ARG A 217 9.31 20.01 7.02
N GLU A 218 10.14 21.04 7.05
CA GLU A 218 10.74 21.62 5.84
C GLU A 218 11.57 20.58 5.07
N SER A 219 12.38 19.80 5.78
CA SER A 219 13.17 18.71 5.20
C SER A 219 12.30 17.61 4.60
N ALA A 220 11.24 17.20 5.30
CA ALA A 220 10.29 16.21 4.81
C ALA A 220 9.57 16.69 3.53
N HIS A 221 9.20 17.98 3.45
CA HIS A 221 8.63 18.55 2.23
C HIS A 221 9.63 18.61 1.07
N CYS A 222 10.90 18.94 1.35
CA CYS A 222 11.96 18.92 0.33
C CYS A 222 12.10 17.51 -0.27
N LEU A 223 12.18 16.49 0.58
CA LEU A 223 12.29 15.09 0.16
C LEU A 223 11.04 14.61 -0.56
N LYS A 224 9.85 14.99 -0.07
CA LYS A 224 8.56 14.71 -0.72
C LYS A 224 8.54 15.24 -2.15
N SER A 225 8.97 16.47 -2.38
CA SER A 225 8.99 17.08 -3.72
C SER A 225 9.84 16.28 -4.71
N ALA A 226 11.02 15.82 -4.29
CA ALA A 226 11.91 15.01 -5.13
C ALA A 226 11.34 13.62 -5.42
N LEU A 227 10.72 12.98 -4.43
CA LEU A 227 10.03 11.70 -4.58
C LEU A 227 8.81 11.82 -5.51
N ASP A 228 7.98 12.84 -5.31
CA ASP A 228 6.77 13.11 -6.09
C ASP A 228 7.11 13.37 -7.57
N SER A 229 8.13 14.18 -7.83
CA SER A 229 8.60 14.46 -9.20
C SER A 229 9.01 13.18 -9.94
N ALA A 230 9.76 12.30 -9.26
CA ALA A 230 10.18 11.03 -9.82
C ALA A 230 9.01 10.04 -10.01
N LEU A 231 8.03 10.04 -9.09
CA LEU A 231 6.79 9.28 -9.20
C LEU A 231 5.95 9.71 -10.40
N VAL A 232 5.78 11.02 -10.66
CA VAL A 232 5.06 11.52 -11.83
C VAL A 232 5.75 11.07 -13.11
N THR A 233 7.06 11.34 -13.21
CA THR A 233 7.87 11.00 -14.40
C THR A 233 7.75 9.52 -14.72
N THR A 234 7.89 8.66 -13.71
CA THR A 234 7.83 7.21 -13.87
C THR A 234 6.42 6.74 -14.19
N SER A 235 5.39 7.28 -13.52
CA SER A 235 3.99 6.90 -13.76
C SER A 235 3.57 7.16 -15.20
N MET A 236 3.93 8.33 -15.74
CA MET A 236 3.69 8.67 -17.14
C MET A 236 4.46 7.74 -18.08
N ALA A 237 5.71 7.43 -17.75
CA ALA A 237 6.53 6.55 -18.56
C ALA A 237 5.98 5.11 -18.63
N VAL A 238 5.45 4.56 -17.53
CA VAL A 238 4.84 3.22 -17.51
C VAL A 238 3.38 3.21 -18.00
N GLY A 239 2.86 4.36 -18.44
CA GLY A 239 1.54 4.47 -19.07
C GLY A 239 0.37 4.48 -18.08
N ILE A 240 0.57 4.87 -16.83
CA ILE A 240 -0.54 5.10 -15.89
C ILE A 240 -1.23 6.41 -16.32
N ASP A 241 -2.54 6.34 -16.49
CA ASP A 241 -3.35 7.50 -16.88
C ASP A 241 -3.21 8.65 -15.87
N PRO A 242 -3.03 9.92 -16.30
CA PRO A 242 -2.91 11.05 -15.39
C PRO A 242 -4.07 11.21 -14.40
N GLU A 243 -5.30 10.92 -14.79
CA GLU A 243 -6.46 10.98 -13.88
C GLU A 243 -6.37 9.89 -12.82
N LEU A 244 -5.84 8.71 -13.18
CA LEU A 244 -5.60 7.64 -12.23
C LEU A 244 -4.46 7.98 -11.27
N VAL A 245 -3.38 8.61 -11.76
CA VAL A 245 -2.27 9.11 -10.92
C VAL A 245 -2.76 10.08 -9.85
N GLN A 246 -3.72 10.96 -10.17
CA GLN A 246 -4.30 11.90 -9.21
C GLN A 246 -5.10 11.24 -8.08
N ARG A 247 -5.63 10.04 -8.32
CA ARG A 247 -6.38 9.26 -7.32
C ARG A 247 -5.47 8.42 -6.44
N CYS A 248 -4.24 8.18 -6.86
CA CYS A 248 -3.30 7.36 -6.11
C CYS A 248 -2.89 8.04 -4.80
N THR A 249 -2.57 7.23 -3.80
CA THR A 249 -2.12 7.68 -2.49
C THR A 249 -0.62 7.44 -2.33
N VAL A 250 0.03 8.20 -1.46
CA VAL A 250 1.47 8.06 -1.20
C VAL A 250 1.73 7.96 0.29
N ARG A 251 2.49 6.93 0.71
CA ARG A 251 3.05 6.83 2.06
C ARG A 251 4.57 6.92 2.04
N TYR A 252 5.13 7.90 2.75
CA TYR A 252 6.55 8.18 2.80
C TYR A 252 7.12 7.62 4.10
N ARG A 253 7.92 6.55 4.04
CA ARG A 253 8.56 5.97 5.22
C ARG A 253 10.01 6.41 5.31
N ALA A 254 10.34 7.07 6.41
CA ALA A 254 11.72 7.42 6.76
C ALA A 254 12.30 6.32 7.65
N ILE A 255 13.54 5.91 7.38
CA ILE A 255 14.23 4.82 8.07
C ILE A 255 15.67 5.21 8.32
N LYS A 256 16.11 5.06 9.57
CA LYS A 256 17.52 5.08 9.96
C LYS A 256 17.91 3.69 10.43
N TYR A 257 18.91 3.11 9.77
CA TYR A 257 19.36 1.76 10.05
C TYR A 257 20.37 1.76 11.20
N THR A 258 20.24 0.80 12.11
CA THR A 258 21.14 0.56 13.23
C THR A 258 21.51 -0.93 13.24
N PRO A 259 22.80 -1.30 13.31
CA PRO A 259 23.21 -2.70 13.40
C PRO A 259 22.49 -3.45 14.54
N HIS A 260 22.00 -4.66 14.27
CA HIS A 260 21.36 -5.52 15.26
C HIS A 260 22.39 -6.44 15.91
N ALA A 261 22.50 -6.42 17.24
CA ALA A 261 23.40 -7.29 18.01
C ALA A 261 24.87 -7.29 17.54
N GLY A 262 25.35 -6.18 17.00
CA GLY A 262 26.73 -6.05 16.50
C GLY A 262 26.99 -6.72 15.15
N ALA A 263 25.99 -7.33 14.52
CA ALA A 263 26.10 -7.88 13.17
C ALA A 263 25.59 -6.86 12.13
N PRO A 264 26.29 -6.69 10.99
CA PRO A 264 25.73 -5.97 9.86
C PRO A 264 24.47 -6.73 9.39
N GLY A 265 23.33 -6.09 9.58
CA GLY A 265 22.01 -6.61 9.23
C GLY A 265 21.49 -5.98 7.94
N GLY A 266 20.24 -6.23 7.61
CA GLY A 266 19.65 -5.68 6.40
C GLY A 266 18.14 -5.79 6.38
N ILE A 267 17.52 -5.21 5.34
CA ILE A 267 16.18 -5.62 4.95
C ILE A 267 16.37 -6.78 3.97
N GLY A 268 15.75 -7.91 4.27
CA GLY A 268 15.89 -9.09 3.45
C GLY A 268 15.27 -8.96 2.06
N LEU A 269 15.62 -9.88 1.16
CA LEU A 269 15.15 -9.86 -0.23
C LEU A 269 13.62 -9.89 -0.33
N HIS A 270 13.06 -8.94 -1.07
CA HIS A 270 11.63 -8.83 -1.36
C HIS A 270 11.38 -7.97 -2.62
N PRO A 271 10.23 -8.16 -3.30
CA PRO A 271 9.62 -7.10 -4.09
C PRO A 271 8.76 -6.20 -3.18
N ASP A 272 8.54 -4.96 -3.59
CA ASP A 272 7.54 -4.10 -2.94
C ASP A 272 6.13 -4.48 -3.40
N GLY A 273 5.18 -4.56 -2.47
CA GLY A 273 3.77 -4.82 -2.76
C GLY A 273 3.04 -3.66 -3.46
N ASN A 274 3.74 -2.56 -3.68
CA ASN A 274 3.18 -1.28 -4.09
C ASN A 274 3.02 -1.15 -5.62
N LEU A 275 2.39 -0.08 -6.11
CA LEU A 275 2.38 0.23 -7.54
C LEU A 275 3.78 0.66 -7.99
N LEU A 276 4.30 1.72 -7.37
CA LEU A 276 5.66 2.19 -7.56
C LEU A 276 6.29 2.48 -6.18
N SER A 277 7.59 2.31 -6.10
CA SER A 277 8.40 2.80 -4.98
C SER A 277 9.44 3.79 -5.49
N ALA A 278 9.53 4.94 -4.83
CA ALA A 278 10.57 5.92 -5.05
C ALA A 278 11.45 6.02 -3.79
N LEU A 279 12.75 5.86 -3.91
CA LEU A 279 13.68 5.77 -2.79
C LEU A 279 14.79 6.82 -2.91
N ILE A 280 15.00 7.55 -1.82
CA ILE A 280 16.18 8.39 -1.60
C ILE A 280 16.98 7.77 -0.45
N THR A 281 18.29 7.63 -0.61
CA THR A 281 19.19 7.13 0.45
C THR A 281 20.50 7.91 0.44
N ASN A 282 21.13 8.05 1.60
CA ASN A 282 22.37 8.81 1.79
C ASN A 282 23.65 7.99 1.57
N GLY A 283 23.54 6.75 1.09
CA GLY A 283 24.70 5.88 0.92
C GLY A 283 24.38 4.55 0.24
N PRO A 284 25.40 3.75 -0.09
CA PRO A 284 25.25 2.46 -0.75
C PRO A 284 24.52 1.43 0.13
N GLY A 285 24.16 0.29 -0.45
CA GLY A 285 23.62 -0.86 0.30
C GLY A 285 22.35 -1.47 -0.30
N LEU A 286 21.63 -0.74 -1.16
CA LEU A 286 20.56 -1.34 -1.95
C LEU A 286 21.18 -2.27 -2.99
N ARG A 287 20.64 -3.49 -3.10
CA ARG A 287 20.99 -4.45 -4.15
C ARG A 287 19.74 -4.87 -4.89
N VAL A 288 19.81 -4.89 -6.22
CA VAL A 288 18.72 -5.33 -7.10
C VAL A 288 19.11 -6.65 -7.75
N TYR A 289 18.19 -7.59 -7.77
CA TYR A 289 18.39 -8.97 -8.20
C TYR A 289 17.68 -9.19 -9.53
N ASP A 290 18.44 -9.20 -10.63
CA ASP A 290 17.90 -9.42 -11.97
C ASP A 290 17.53 -10.89 -12.16
N LEU A 291 16.54 -11.17 -13.02
CA LEU A 291 16.13 -12.55 -13.32
C LEU A 291 17.23 -13.39 -13.97
N ASP A 292 18.28 -12.80 -14.52
CA ASP A 292 19.40 -13.52 -15.15
C ASP A 292 20.51 -13.93 -14.17
N GLY A 293 20.38 -13.61 -12.88
CA GLY A 293 21.40 -13.87 -11.85
C GLY A 293 22.37 -12.70 -11.61
N THR A 294 22.22 -11.58 -12.33
CA THR A 294 23.02 -10.37 -12.09
C THR A 294 22.53 -9.65 -10.82
N VAL A 295 23.48 -9.27 -9.95
CA VAL A 295 23.19 -8.37 -8.82
C VAL A 295 23.68 -6.97 -9.17
N ARG A 296 22.77 -5.99 -9.13
CA ARG A 296 23.03 -4.58 -9.42
C ARG A 296 23.11 -3.76 -8.14
N PHE A 297 23.87 -2.68 -8.21
CA PHE A 297 24.09 -1.74 -7.10
C PHE A 297 23.72 -0.33 -7.56
N PRO A 298 22.47 0.10 -7.35
CA PRO A 298 22.00 1.39 -7.84
C PRO A 298 22.79 2.54 -7.20
N GLY A 299 23.02 3.60 -7.97
CA GLY A 299 23.60 4.84 -7.46
C GLY A 299 22.65 5.54 -6.48
N HIS A 300 23.20 6.30 -5.53
CA HIS A 300 22.44 7.05 -4.51
C HIS A 300 22.42 8.57 -4.75
N LYS A 301 22.83 9.01 -5.95
CA LYS A 301 22.80 10.41 -6.42
C LYS A 301 21.59 10.66 -7.33
N GLY A 302 20.40 10.39 -6.81
CA GLY A 302 19.15 10.41 -7.57
C GLY A 302 18.04 9.67 -6.82
N THR A 303 16.83 9.79 -7.33
CA THR A 303 15.68 9.04 -6.81
C THR A 303 15.62 7.68 -7.50
N ILE A 304 15.78 6.61 -6.74
CA ILE A 304 15.75 5.24 -7.24
C ILE A 304 14.28 4.82 -7.36
N MET A 305 13.84 4.55 -8.58
CA MET A 305 12.49 4.12 -8.92
C MET A 305 12.45 2.62 -9.13
N MET A 306 11.46 1.97 -8.52
CA MET A 306 11.27 0.52 -8.57
C MET A 306 9.81 0.20 -8.88
N GLY A 307 9.60 -0.81 -9.72
CA GLY A 307 8.26 -1.34 -10.02
C GLY A 307 7.86 -2.33 -8.95
N GLY A 308 6.67 -2.16 -8.38
CA GLY A 308 6.15 -3.10 -7.38
C GLY A 308 5.22 -4.15 -7.97
N SER A 309 4.81 -5.09 -7.13
CA SER A 309 4.00 -6.24 -7.51
C SER A 309 2.56 -5.88 -7.86
N THR A 310 2.06 -4.72 -7.40
CA THR A 310 0.77 -4.18 -7.84
C THR A 310 0.84 -3.71 -9.29
N LEU A 311 1.95 -3.08 -9.72
CA LEU A 311 2.13 -2.71 -11.14
C LEU A 311 2.18 -3.96 -12.03
N TYR A 312 2.92 -4.99 -11.60
CA TYR A 312 2.98 -6.26 -12.30
C TYR A 312 1.59 -6.87 -12.49
N ARG A 313 0.80 -6.97 -11.42
CA ARG A 313 -0.56 -7.55 -11.49
C ARG A 313 -1.51 -6.70 -12.32
N TRP A 314 -1.49 -5.38 -12.17
CA TRP A 314 -2.40 -4.46 -12.85
C TRP A 314 -2.06 -4.28 -14.35
N ALA A 315 -0.79 -4.10 -14.70
CA ALA A 315 -0.36 -3.88 -16.08
C ALA A 315 -0.09 -5.20 -16.84
N ASN A 316 0.26 -6.28 -16.13
CA ASN A 316 0.67 -7.57 -16.70
C ASN A 316 1.83 -7.44 -17.72
N GLU A 317 2.74 -6.50 -17.48
CA GLU A 317 3.83 -6.15 -18.40
C GLU A 317 5.16 -5.86 -17.70
N PHE A 318 5.11 -5.23 -16.51
CA PHE A 318 6.30 -4.78 -15.79
C PHE A 318 6.63 -5.74 -14.65
N ILE A 319 7.84 -6.30 -14.65
CA ILE A 319 8.28 -7.26 -13.65
C ILE A 319 8.59 -6.51 -12.35
N PRO A 320 8.22 -7.02 -11.15
CA PRO A 320 8.57 -6.38 -9.89
C PRO A 320 10.08 -6.34 -9.69
N THR A 321 10.59 -5.25 -9.12
CA THR A 321 12.01 -5.12 -8.77
C THR A 321 12.30 -5.86 -7.46
N PHE A 322 12.99 -7.00 -7.57
CA PHE A 322 13.47 -7.76 -6.41
C PHE A 322 14.71 -7.09 -5.84
N HIS A 323 14.68 -6.73 -4.57
CA HIS A 323 15.78 -6.03 -3.94
C HIS A 323 15.92 -6.36 -2.46
N ASP A 324 17.13 -6.11 -1.95
CA ASP A 324 17.42 -6.16 -0.52
C ASP A 324 18.25 -4.95 -0.12
N VAL A 325 18.36 -4.72 1.19
CA VAL A 325 19.20 -3.65 1.73
C VAL A 325 20.23 -4.27 2.65
N ASP A 326 21.50 -4.12 2.30
CA ASP A 326 22.63 -4.45 3.17
C ASP A 326 23.16 -3.19 3.87
N ILE A 327 23.48 -3.31 5.15
CA ILE A 327 24.14 -2.26 5.94
C ILE A 327 25.52 -2.77 6.38
N SER A 328 26.34 -3.20 5.42
CA SER A 328 27.71 -3.58 5.75
C SER A 328 28.50 -2.32 6.14
N GLY A 329 29.07 -2.32 7.35
CA GLY A 329 29.98 -1.28 7.84
C GLY A 329 29.45 -0.43 9.00
N ASN A 330 30.19 0.64 9.31
CA ASN A 330 29.90 1.57 10.40
C ASN A 330 29.17 2.85 9.92
N GLU A 331 28.79 2.93 8.65
CA GLU A 331 28.17 4.12 8.09
C GLU A 331 26.71 4.24 8.53
N VAL A 332 26.33 5.48 8.90
CA VAL A 332 24.95 5.79 9.27
C VAL A 332 24.10 5.85 8.00
N LYS A 333 23.34 4.78 7.74
CA LYS A 333 22.42 4.72 6.61
C LYS A 333 21.05 5.28 6.98
N VAL A 334 20.58 6.20 6.16
CA VAL A 334 19.25 6.80 6.22
C VAL A 334 18.60 6.68 4.84
N SER A 335 17.32 6.38 4.82
CA SER A 335 16.52 6.34 3.61
C SER A 335 15.13 6.92 3.85
N ILE A 336 14.55 7.49 2.81
CA ILE A 336 13.12 7.76 2.74
C ILE A 336 12.56 7.11 1.47
N VAL A 337 11.49 6.34 1.62
CA VAL A 337 10.82 5.66 0.51
C VAL A 337 9.38 6.11 0.41
N ALA A 338 8.95 6.55 -0.77
CA ALA A 338 7.57 6.79 -1.11
C ALA A 338 6.95 5.52 -1.70
N PHE A 339 6.00 4.96 -0.97
CA PHE A 339 5.15 3.85 -1.37
C PHE A 339 3.91 4.42 -2.06
N PHE A 340 3.88 4.36 -3.39
CA PHE A 340 2.80 4.89 -4.22
C PHE A 340 1.85 3.78 -4.64
N ASN A 341 0.54 4.00 -4.49
CA ASN A 341 -0.48 3.00 -4.81
C ASN A 341 -1.75 3.61 -5.36
N PHE A 342 -2.51 2.78 -6.07
CA PHE A 342 -3.93 3.00 -6.21
C PHE A 342 -4.64 3.10 -4.85
N PRO A 343 -5.84 3.71 -4.78
CA PRO A 343 -6.69 3.62 -3.59
C PRO A 343 -6.86 2.17 -3.13
N ASP A 344 -6.77 1.95 -1.82
CA ASP A 344 -6.93 0.62 -1.23
C ASP A 344 -8.42 0.21 -1.18
N MET A 345 -8.67 -1.09 -1.29
CA MET A 345 -10.00 -1.70 -1.34
C MET A 345 -10.91 -1.15 -2.46
N GLU A 346 -10.31 -0.68 -3.56
CA GLU A 346 -11.03 -0.15 -4.72
C GLU A 346 -10.85 -1.02 -5.97
N THR A 347 -11.84 -0.93 -6.86
CA THR A 347 -11.74 -1.50 -8.21
C THR A 347 -11.10 -0.48 -9.13
N ILE A 348 -9.94 -0.84 -9.67
CA ILE A 348 -9.13 -0.03 -10.56
C ILE A 348 -9.33 -0.52 -12.00
N PRO A 349 -9.71 0.36 -12.94
CA PRO A 349 -9.82 -0.04 -14.34
C PRO A 349 -8.45 -0.46 -14.88
N ARG A 350 -8.39 -1.57 -15.61
CA ARG A 350 -7.23 -1.90 -16.43
C ARG A 350 -7.45 -1.26 -17.79
N THR A 351 -6.67 -0.26 -18.18
CA THR A 351 -6.76 0.25 -19.57
C THR A 351 -5.41 0.58 -20.18
N LEU A 352 -5.03 -0.28 -21.13
CA LEU A 352 -4.65 0.11 -22.50
C LEU A 352 -5.36 -0.76 -23.57
N ARG A 353 -5.98 -1.91 -23.24
CA ARG A 353 -6.72 -2.78 -24.18
C ARG A 353 -7.86 -3.54 -23.49
N ALA A 354 -9.10 -3.28 -23.92
CA ALA A 354 -10.36 -3.96 -23.60
C ALA A 354 -11.17 -3.45 -22.39
N ASP A 355 -12.38 -2.97 -22.71
CA ASP A 355 -13.45 -2.71 -21.74
C ASP A 355 -13.85 -4.00 -21.01
N GLY A 356 -13.90 -3.96 -19.68
CA GLY A 356 -14.49 -5.01 -18.84
C GLY A 356 -13.53 -5.78 -17.94
N ASP A 357 -12.22 -5.55 -18.02
CA ASP A 357 -11.25 -6.14 -17.08
C ASP A 357 -10.88 -5.14 -15.97
N ASN A 358 -11.10 -5.56 -14.73
CA ASN A 358 -11.01 -4.72 -13.54
C ASN A 358 -10.02 -5.35 -12.56
N PHE A 359 -9.16 -4.54 -11.97
CA PHE A 359 -8.21 -4.96 -10.94
C PHE A 359 -8.71 -4.50 -9.57
N PHE A 360 -9.10 -5.43 -8.71
CA PHE A 360 -9.42 -5.09 -7.32
C PHE A 360 -8.12 -4.95 -6.52
N HIS A 361 -7.84 -3.74 -6.05
CA HIS A 361 -6.62 -3.43 -5.32
C HIS A 361 -6.87 -3.60 -3.81
N ASP A 362 -6.47 -4.76 -3.29
CA ASP A 362 -6.34 -5.04 -1.86
C ASP A 362 -4.84 -5.19 -1.55
N ILE A 363 -4.24 -4.12 -1.04
CA ILE A 363 -2.80 -4.07 -0.85
C ILE A 363 -2.30 -5.10 0.16
N ARG A 364 -3.12 -5.36 1.19
CA ARG A 364 -2.77 -6.31 2.24
C ARG A 364 -2.70 -7.71 1.66
N ARG A 365 -3.72 -8.12 0.91
CA ARG A 365 -3.76 -9.42 0.25
C ARG A 365 -2.64 -9.59 -0.76
N ILE A 366 -2.33 -8.55 -1.53
CA ILE A 366 -1.20 -8.57 -2.49
C ILE A 366 0.12 -8.83 -1.76
N LYS A 367 0.38 -8.10 -0.67
CA LYS A 367 1.60 -8.27 0.13
C LYS A 367 1.70 -9.64 0.81
N GLU A 368 0.58 -10.21 1.22
CA GLU A 368 0.53 -11.57 1.77
C GLU A 368 0.81 -12.60 0.66
N ASP A 369 0.18 -12.47 -0.52
CA ASP A 369 0.35 -13.33 -1.68
C ASP A 369 1.79 -13.31 -2.24
N ASP A 370 2.45 -12.16 -2.27
CA ASP A 370 3.83 -11.98 -2.73
C ASP A 370 4.85 -12.91 -2.02
N LYS A 371 4.49 -13.45 -0.85
CA LYS A 371 5.34 -14.30 -0.02
C LYS A 371 4.95 -15.78 -0.09
N LEU A 372 3.80 -16.10 -0.68
CA LEU A 372 3.30 -17.47 -0.70
C LEU A 372 4.04 -18.31 -1.75
N PRO A 373 4.44 -19.56 -1.42
CA PRO A 373 5.03 -20.47 -2.41
C PRO A 373 4.11 -20.76 -3.61
N SER A 374 2.80 -20.59 -3.43
CA SER A 374 1.79 -20.76 -4.47
C SER A 374 1.15 -19.43 -4.92
N GLY A 375 1.72 -18.29 -4.51
CA GLY A 375 1.20 -16.97 -4.88
C GLY A 375 1.53 -16.59 -6.32
N GLU A 376 1.02 -15.46 -6.79
CA GLU A 376 1.19 -15.02 -8.18
C GLU A 376 2.64 -14.73 -8.56
N LEU A 377 3.50 -14.40 -7.59
CA LEU A 377 4.94 -14.20 -7.80
C LEU A 377 5.78 -15.48 -7.69
N SER A 378 5.18 -16.64 -7.39
CA SER A 378 5.91 -17.90 -7.15
C SER A 378 6.90 -18.25 -8.26
N ALA A 379 6.48 -18.15 -9.52
CA ALA A 379 7.34 -18.45 -10.67
C ALA A 379 8.55 -17.48 -10.78
N LEU A 380 8.37 -16.21 -10.43
CA LEU A 380 9.47 -15.24 -10.41
C LEU A 380 10.42 -15.51 -9.23
N TRP A 381 9.87 -15.85 -8.07
CA TRP A 381 10.67 -16.30 -6.93
C TRP A 381 11.52 -17.52 -7.27
N ASP A 382 10.97 -18.53 -7.94
CA ASP A 382 11.71 -19.73 -8.36
C ASP A 382 12.91 -19.37 -9.25
N VAL A 383 12.73 -18.44 -10.19
CA VAL A 383 13.82 -17.94 -11.05
C VAL A 383 14.86 -17.20 -10.22
N ILE A 384 14.45 -16.29 -9.34
CA ILE A 384 15.36 -15.52 -8.47
C ILE A 384 16.16 -16.46 -7.56
N ILE A 385 15.50 -17.39 -6.88
CA ILE A 385 16.12 -18.35 -5.96
C ILE A 385 17.14 -19.20 -6.70
N LYS A 386 16.74 -19.75 -7.86
CA LYS A 386 17.61 -20.61 -8.67
C LYS A 386 18.83 -19.85 -9.20
N ASN A 387 18.62 -18.70 -9.83
CA ASN A 387 19.69 -18.01 -10.55
C ASN A 387 20.65 -17.27 -9.61
N HIS A 388 20.19 -16.86 -8.42
CA HIS A 388 21.02 -16.27 -7.37
C HIS A 388 21.51 -17.27 -6.32
N GLN A 389 21.20 -18.56 -6.48
CA GLN A 389 21.61 -19.65 -5.59
C GLN A 389 21.22 -19.40 -4.13
N LEU A 390 20.01 -18.86 -3.91
CA LEU A 390 19.55 -18.50 -2.58
C LEU A 390 19.19 -19.75 -1.79
N SER A 391 19.69 -19.84 -0.56
CA SER A 391 19.28 -20.88 0.38
C SER A 391 18.02 -20.45 1.11
N LEU A 392 16.86 -21.03 0.73
CA LEU A 392 15.64 -20.84 1.51
C LEU A 392 15.72 -21.66 2.81
N PRO A 393 15.18 -21.15 3.93
CA PRO A 393 14.98 -21.96 5.11
C PRO A 393 14.04 -23.15 4.79
N PRO A 394 14.26 -24.32 5.41
CA PRO A 394 13.41 -25.48 5.17
C PRO A 394 11.95 -25.14 5.49
N VAL A 395 11.06 -25.35 4.51
CA VAL A 395 9.61 -25.25 4.72
C VAL A 395 9.25 -26.34 5.73
N LEU A 396 8.88 -25.93 6.95
CA LEU A 396 8.22 -26.85 7.87
C LEU A 396 6.91 -27.24 7.20
N ALA A 397 6.82 -28.48 6.71
CA ALA A 397 5.57 -29.05 6.29
C ALA A 397 4.60 -28.96 7.47
N SER A 398 3.61 -28.07 7.37
CA SER A 398 2.48 -28.01 8.28
C SER A 398 1.76 -29.35 8.19
N GLY A 399 1.91 -30.16 9.24
CA GLY A 399 1.20 -31.44 9.40
C GLY A 399 -0.27 -31.25 9.77
#